data_AF-A0A382K1Q1-F1
#
_entry.id   AF-A0A382K1Q1-F1
#
_cell.length_a   1.000
_cell.length_b   1.000
_cell.length_c   1.000
_cell.angle_alpha   90.00
_cell.angle_beta   90.00
_cell.angle_gamma   90.00
#
_symmetry.space_group_name_H-M   'P 1'
#
loop_
_entity.id
_entity.type
_entity.pdbx_description
1 polymer ?
#
loop_
_entity_poly.entity_id
_entity_poly.type
_entity_poly.pdbx_seq_one_letter_code
_entity_poly.pdbx_strand_id
1 'polypeptide(L)'
;LDDIKRKLYSDLIELGIVLAFFFMIITIYVPSAIWVEEATAAEDARFNIQTVHDVEYFYKILTDSYEENGLWAMNIVNAVRDSVMADSTYLGERAFELAGESVDVLIPEGYDVEFDTTFGFL
;
A
#
# COMPACT_ATOMS: atom_id res chain seq x y z
N LEU A 1 -36.07 -56.51 14.49
CA LEU A 1 -36.36 -55.07 14.30
C LEU A 1 -35.36 -54.20 15.06
N ASP A 2 -34.94 -54.60 16.26
CA ASP A 2 -33.99 -53.83 17.09
C ASP A 2 -32.55 -53.79 16.55
N ASP A 3 -32.05 -54.86 15.94
CA ASP A 3 -30.68 -54.88 15.39
C ASP A 3 -30.49 -53.94 14.19
N ILE A 4 -31.52 -53.81 13.34
CA ILE A 4 -31.51 -52.90 12.19
C ILE A 4 -31.48 -51.44 12.67
N LYS A 5 -32.27 -51.10 13.71
CA LYS A 5 -32.26 -49.77 14.31
C LYS A 5 -30.89 -49.47 14.95
N ARG A 6 -30.32 -50.41 15.69
CA ARG A 6 -28.98 -50.27 16.29
C ARG A 6 -27.90 -50.03 15.24
N LYS A 7 -27.94 -50.76 14.13
CA LYS A 7 -26.99 -50.58 13.02
C LYS A 7 -27.11 -49.20 12.37
N LEU A 8 -28.34 -48.75 12.11
CA LEU A 8 -28.59 -47.40 11.57
C LEU A 8 -28.09 -46.28 12.50
N TYR A 9 -28.27 -46.41 13.82
CA TYR A 9 -27.71 -45.45 14.78
C TYR A 9 -26.18 -45.46 14.80
N SER A 10 -25.56 -46.64 14.71
CA SER A 10 -24.10 -46.76 14.62
C SER A 10 -23.56 -46.10 13.35
N ASP A 11 -24.18 -46.37 12.20
CA ASP A 11 -23.78 -45.81 10.91
C ASP A 11 -23.98 -44.27 10.89
N LEU A 12 -25.04 -43.75 11.53
CA LEU A 12 -25.27 -42.30 11.65
C LEU A 12 -24.22 -41.62 12.53
N ILE A 13 -23.83 -42.26 13.63
CA ILE A 13 -22.77 -41.73 14.51
C ILE A 13 -21.42 -41.76 13.79
N GLU A 14 -21.11 -42.84 13.05
CA GLU A 14 -19.89 -42.93 12.24
C GLU A 14 -19.83 -41.80 11.20
N LEU A 15 -20.93 -41.57 10.46
CA LEU A 15 -21.03 -40.45 9.53
C LEU A 15 -20.87 -39.10 10.23
N GLY A 16 -21.48 -38.93 11.40
CA GLY A 16 -21.38 -37.72 12.21
C GLY A 16 -19.95 -37.43 12.66
N ILE A 17 -19.20 -38.45 13.04
CA ILE A 17 -17.78 -38.33 13.42
C ILE A 17 -16.95 -37.91 12.22
N VAL A 18 -17.12 -38.56 11.06
CA VAL A 18 -16.40 -38.20 9.83
C VAL A 18 -16.69 -36.76 9.41
N LEU A 19 -17.95 -36.34 9.47
CA LEU A 19 -18.34 -34.96 9.19
C LEU A 19 -17.73 -33.96 10.19
N ALA A 20 -17.71 -34.29 11.48
CA ALA A 20 -17.11 -33.44 12.50
C ALA A 20 -15.61 -33.22 12.24
N PHE A 21 -14.88 -34.27 11.86
CA PHE A 21 -13.47 -34.15 11.46
C PHE A 21 -13.29 -33.25 10.24
N PHE A 22 -14.18 -33.36 9.25
CA PHE A 22 -14.12 -32.52 8.06
C PHE A 22 -14.37 -31.03 8.39
N PHE A 23 -15.38 -30.72 9.21
CA PHE A 23 -15.65 -29.36 9.66
C PHE A 23 -14.54 -28.77 10.52
N MET A 24 -13.88 -29.60 11.34
CA MET A 24 -12.72 -29.20 12.13
C MET A 24 -11.57 -28.72 11.22
N ILE A 25 -11.29 -29.45 10.13
CA ILE A 25 -10.24 -29.06 9.17
C ILE A 25 -10.61 -27.73 8.51
N ILE A 26 -11.86 -27.57 8.05
CA ILE A 26 -12.34 -26.34 7.40
C ILE A 26 -12.21 -25.14 8.35
N THR A 27 -12.65 -25.29 9.61
CA THR A 27 -12.61 -24.24 10.62
C THR A 27 -11.20 -23.74 10.91
N ILE A 28 -10.17 -24.57 10.73
CA ILE A 28 -8.77 -24.17 10.91
C ILE A 28 -8.21 -23.56 9.62
N TYR A 29 -8.47 -24.20 8.47
CA TYR A 29 -7.85 -23.82 7.21
C TYR A 29 -8.42 -22.52 6.64
N VAL A 30 -9.75 -22.33 6.68
CA VAL A 30 -10.40 -21.16 6.07
C VAL A 30 -9.94 -19.85 6.72
N PRO A 31 -9.97 -19.68 8.06
CA PRO A 31 -9.48 -18.45 8.68
C PRO A 31 -7.98 -18.24 8.43
N SER A 32 -7.18 -19.31 8.45
CA SER A 32 -5.76 -19.22 8.17
C SER A 32 -5.47 -18.71 6.75
N ALA A 33 -6.26 -19.12 5.76
CA ALA A 33 -6.12 -18.64 4.39
C ALA A 33 -6.50 -17.15 4.26
N ILE A 34 -7.62 -16.75 4.89
CA ILE A 34 -8.09 -15.36 4.87
C ILE A 34 -7.05 -14.41 5.48
N TRP A 35 -6.41 -14.77 6.59
CA TRP A 35 -5.38 -13.91 7.20
C TRP A 35 -4.16 -13.68 6.33
N VAL A 36 -3.79 -14.65 5.49
CA VAL A 36 -2.67 -14.47 4.55
C VAL A 36 -3.05 -13.44 3.49
N GLU A 37 -4.24 -13.56 2.90
CA GLU A 37 -4.74 -12.59 1.92
C GLU A 37 -4.89 -11.19 2.52
N GLU A 38 -5.43 -11.09 3.74
CA GLU A 38 -5.58 -9.82 4.46
C GLU A 38 -4.23 -9.18 4.77
N ALA A 39 -3.23 -9.97 5.18
CA ALA A 39 -1.90 -9.46 5.46
C ALA A 39 -1.24 -8.85 4.23
N THR A 40 -1.35 -9.50 3.06
CA THR A 40 -0.86 -8.97 1.78
C THR A 40 -1.62 -7.70 1.39
N ALA A 41 -2.95 -7.70 1.48
CA ALA A 41 -3.75 -6.53 1.16
C ALA A 41 -3.43 -5.32 2.08
N ALA A 42 -3.17 -5.59 3.36
CA ALA A 42 -2.78 -4.56 4.33
C ALA A 42 -1.38 -4.00 4.06
N GLU A 43 -0.45 -4.84 3.60
CA GLU A 43 0.89 -4.41 3.17
C GLU A 43 0.82 -3.51 1.93
N ASP A 44 0.07 -3.91 0.90
CA ASP A 44 -0.13 -3.11 -0.31
C ASP A 44 -0.80 -1.77 0.02
N ALA A 45 -1.84 -1.79 0.87
CA ALA A 45 -2.51 -0.58 1.32
C ALA A 45 -1.55 0.35 2.07
N ARG A 46 -0.70 -0.19 2.95
CA ARG A 46 0.31 0.58 3.68
C ARG A 46 1.34 1.19 2.73
N PHE A 47 1.81 0.42 1.74
CA PHE A 47 2.75 0.90 0.73
C PHE A 47 2.16 2.06 -0.08
N ASN A 48 0.90 1.94 -0.52
CA ASN A 48 0.21 2.99 -1.27
C ASN A 48 0.03 4.27 -0.43
N ILE A 49 -0.39 4.15 0.83
CA ILE A 49 -0.55 5.29 1.74
C ILE A 49 0.79 5.97 2.02
N GLN A 50 1.84 5.18 2.25
CA GLN A 50 3.19 5.69 2.45
C GLN A 50 3.67 6.47 1.21
N THR A 51 3.46 5.92 0.01
CA THR A 51 3.82 6.58 -1.25
C THR A 51 3.12 7.93 -1.40
N VAL A 52 1.82 8.00 -1.09
CA VAL A 52 1.05 9.26 -1.14
C VAL A 52 1.56 10.26 -0.09
N HIS A 53 1.81 9.80 1.14
CA HIS A 53 2.38 10.63 2.20
C HIS A 53 3.73 11.21 1.80
N ASP A 54 4.60 10.41 1.18
CA ASP A 54 5.94 10.85 0.81
C ASP A 54 5.88 11.90 -0.31
N VAL A 55 5.04 11.71 -1.32
CA VAL A 55 4.80 12.72 -2.36
C VAL A 55 4.33 14.05 -1.75
N GLU A 56 3.35 14.01 -0.84
CA GLU A 56 2.85 15.22 -0.16
C GLU A 56 3.93 15.87 0.72
N TYR A 57 4.76 15.07 1.39
CA TYR A 57 5.88 15.57 2.19
C TYR A 57 6.91 16.32 1.33
N PHE A 58 7.30 15.77 0.19
CA PHE A 58 8.20 16.46 -0.75
C PHE A 58 7.56 17.71 -1.35
N TYR A 59 6.28 17.65 -1.71
CA TYR A 59 5.54 18.82 -2.20
C TYR A 59 5.53 19.95 -1.16
N LYS A 60 5.32 19.62 0.12
CA LYS A 60 5.36 20.57 1.21
C LYS A 60 6.75 21.17 1.41
N ILE A 61 7.82 20.38 1.33
CA ILE A 61 9.19 20.90 1.40
C ILE A 61 9.42 21.96 0.31
N LEU A 62 8.86 21.74 -0.88
CA LEU A 62 9.01 22.61 -2.03
C LEU A 62 8.14 23.88 -1.96
N THR A 63 6.90 23.78 -1.47
CA THR A 63 5.91 24.87 -1.57
C THR A 63 5.47 25.47 -0.23
N ASP A 64 5.93 24.90 0.89
CA ASP A 64 5.48 25.20 2.27
C ASP A 64 3.97 24.98 2.49
N SER A 65 3.29 24.28 1.59
CA SER A 65 1.84 24.02 1.62
C SER A 65 1.50 22.57 1.26
N TYR A 66 0.26 22.16 1.53
CA TYR A 66 -0.26 20.85 1.12
C TYR A 66 -1.24 21.02 -0.04
N GLU A 67 -1.32 20.01 -0.90
CA GLU A 67 -2.18 20.02 -2.07
C GLU A 67 -3.30 18.97 -1.93
N GLU A 68 -4.52 19.31 -2.34
CA GLU A 68 -5.63 18.35 -2.31
C GLU A 68 -5.55 17.38 -3.50
N ASN A 69 -5.00 17.84 -4.62
CA ASN A 69 -4.78 17.03 -5.81
C ASN A 69 -3.41 16.33 -5.78
N GLY A 70 -3.37 15.10 -5.25
CA GLY A 70 -2.13 14.32 -5.18
C GLY A 70 -1.47 14.03 -6.54
N LEU A 71 -2.23 14.03 -7.65
CA LEU A 71 -1.63 13.90 -8.99
C LEU A 71 -0.85 15.16 -9.38
N TRP A 72 -1.35 16.34 -8.99
CA TRP A 72 -0.65 17.59 -9.17
C TRP A 72 0.62 17.63 -8.34
N ALA A 73 0.53 17.27 -7.06
CA ALA A 73 1.69 17.20 -6.16
C ALA A 73 2.78 16.29 -6.72
N MET A 74 2.42 15.09 -7.17
CA MET A 74 3.34 14.14 -7.80
C MET A 74 4.04 14.73 -9.03
N ASN A 75 3.31 15.44 -9.88
CA ASN A 75 3.88 16.01 -11.09
C ASN A 75 4.90 17.12 -10.78
N ILE A 76 4.63 17.97 -9.79
CA ILE A 76 5.60 19.00 -9.35
C ILE A 76 6.85 18.34 -8.78
N VAL A 77 6.67 17.40 -7.84
CA VAL A 77 7.78 16.69 -7.19
C VAL A 77 8.68 15.99 -8.24
N ASN A 78 8.07 15.33 -9.23
CA ASN A 78 8.80 14.70 -10.34
C ASN A 78 9.50 15.72 -11.24
N ALA A 79 8.84 16.83 -11.59
CA ALA A 79 9.43 17.87 -12.44
C ALA A 79 10.64 18.56 -11.78
N VAL A 80 10.54 18.81 -10.47
CA VAL A 80 11.66 19.34 -9.67
C VAL A 80 12.80 18.33 -9.63
N ARG A 81 12.52 17.05 -9.37
CA ARG A 81 13.52 15.99 -9.36
C ARG A 81 14.24 15.86 -10.71
N ASP A 82 13.52 15.88 -11.82
CA ASP A 82 14.11 15.82 -13.15
C ASP A 82 14.99 17.05 -13.44
N SER A 83 14.60 18.22 -12.95
CA SER A 83 15.38 19.47 -13.10
C SER A 83 16.67 19.45 -12.27
N VAL A 84 16.60 19.01 -11.01
CA VAL A 84 17.78 18.86 -10.13
C VAL A 84 18.73 17.76 -10.65
N MET A 85 18.18 16.68 -11.22
CA MET A 85 18.97 15.63 -11.85
C MET A 85 19.65 16.11 -13.14
N ALA A 86 19.00 17.00 -13.90
CA ALA A 86 19.59 17.59 -15.10
C ALA A 86 20.65 18.64 -14.79
N ASP A 87 20.46 19.43 -13.73
CA ASP A 87 21.39 20.45 -13.26
C ASP A 87 21.44 20.45 -11.73
N SER A 88 22.53 19.94 -11.17
CA SER A 88 22.74 19.87 -9.72
C SER A 88 22.88 21.25 -9.05
N THR A 89 23.01 22.32 -9.83
CA THR A 89 23.00 23.71 -9.33
C THR A 89 21.60 24.34 -9.35
N TYR A 90 20.57 23.57 -9.73
CA TYR A 90 19.18 23.99 -9.79
C TYR A 90 18.53 24.01 -8.40
N LEU A 91 19.05 24.87 -7.51
CA LEU A 91 18.66 24.98 -6.10
C LEU A 91 18.10 26.38 -5.77
N GLY A 92 17.38 26.48 -4.64
CA GLY A 92 16.78 27.72 -4.14
C GLY A 92 15.41 28.03 -4.74
N GLU A 93 15.03 29.31 -4.73
CA GLU A 93 13.74 29.77 -5.28
C GLU A 93 13.72 29.66 -6.81
N ARG A 94 12.72 28.93 -7.31
CA ARG A 94 12.49 28.68 -8.74
C ARG A 94 10.99 28.77 -9.03
N ALA A 95 10.66 29.40 -10.15
CA ALA A 95 9.31 29.37 -10.69
C ALA A 95 9.23 28.24 -11.72
N PHE A 96 8.38 27.24 -11.47
CA PHE A 96 8.06 26.18 -12.42
C PHE A 96 6.77 26.53 -13.16
N GLU A 97 6.76 26.33 -14.47
CA GLU A 97 5.53 26.36 -15.25
C GLU A 97 5.20 24.94 -15.68
N LEU A 98 4.10 24.40 -15.16
CA LEU A 98 3.64 23.06 -15.48
C LEU A 98 2.19 23.11 -15.92
N ALA A 99 1.89 22.56 -17.10
CA ALA A 99 0.55 22.53 -17.68
C ALA A 99 -0.17 23.89 -17.80
N GLY A 100 0.58 25.00 -17.84
CA GLY A 100 0.05 26.37 -17.92
C GLY A 100 -0.23 27.04 -16.57
N GLU A 101 0.13 26.39 -15.46
CA GLU A 101 0.12 26.98 -14.12
C GLU A 101 1.55 27.23 -13.64
N SER A 102 1.79 28.40 -13.06
CA SER A 102 3.07 28.76 -12.47
C SER A 102 3.05 28.46 -10.97
N VAL A 103 4.04 27.72 -10.49
CA VAL A 103 4.22 27.38 -9.08
C VAL A 103 5.63 27.78 -8.64
N ASP A 104 5.69 28.53 -7.55
CA ASP A 104 6.94 28.89 -6.90
C ASP A 104 7.35 27.76 -5.97
N VAL A 105 8.56 27.26 -6.15
CA VAL A 105 9.15 26.21 -5.31
C VAL A 105 10.49 26.67 -4.73
N LEU A 106 10.77 26.23 -3.52
CA LEU A 106 12.04 26.40 -2.84
C LEU A 106 12.73 25.04 -2.75
N ILE A 107 13.78 24.84 -3.54
CA ILE A 107 14.52 23.57 -3.58
C ILE A 107 15.66 23.62 -2.56
N PRO A 108 15.62 22.81 -1.48
CA PRO A 108 16.71 22.76 -0.50
C PRO A 108 17.92 21.98 -1.03
N GLU A 109 19.09 22.24 -0.44
CA GLU A 109 20.27 21.41 -0.68
C GLU A 109 20.03 19.97 -0.19
N GLY A 110 20.39 18.97 -1.01
CA GLY A 110 20.23 17.55 -0.67
C GLY A 110 18.83 16.98 -0.97
N TYR A 111 17.95 17.74 -1.63
CA TYR A 111 16.63 17.26 -2.08
C TYR A 111 16.73 15.98 -2.93
N ASP A 112 17.70 15.91 -3.83
CA ASP A 112 17.98 14.76 -4.70
C ASP A 112 18.29 13.49 -3.90
N VAL A 113 19.13 13.63 -2.86
CA VAL A 113 19.52 12.52 -1.99
C VAL A 113 18.32 12.05 -1.15
N GLU A 114 17.58 12.98 -0.54
CA GLU A 114 16.42 12.63 0.28
C GLU A 114 15.33 11.94 -0.56
N PHE A 115 15.09 12.46 -1.77
CA PHE A 115 14.17 11.86 -2.74
C PHE A 115 14.59 10.43 -3.12
N ASP A 116 15.84 10.23 -3.53
CA ASP A 116 16.33 8.90 -3.93
C ASP A 116 16.34 7.91 -2.75
N THR A 117 16.60 8.36 -1.52
CA THR A 117 16.49 7.49 -0.34
C THR A 117 15.04 7.15 0.05
N THR A 118 14.06 7.95 -0.36
CA THR A 118 12.66 7.70 -0.04
C THR A 118 12.01 6.80 -1.09
N PHE A 119 12.26 7.06 -2.37
CA PHE A 119 11.66 6.31 -3.49
C PHE A 119 12.55 5.23 -4.10
N GLY A 120 13.84 5.16 -3.73
CA GLY A 120 14.81 4.24 -4.33
C GLY A 120 14.78 2.81 -3.77
N PHE A 121 14.03 2.56 -2.70
CA PHE A 121 13.82 1.21 -2.16
C PHE A 121 12.52 0.62 -2.73
N LEU A 122 12.65 -0.15 -3.83
CA LEU A 122 11.63 -1.06 -4.34
C LEU A 122 12.01 -2.50 -4.03
#